data_AF-A0A6V7M4B9-F1
#
_entry.id   AF-A0A6V7M4B9-F1
#
_cell.length_a   1.000
_cell.length_b   1.000
_cell.length_c   1.000
_cell.angle_alpha   90.00
_cell.angle_beta   90.00
_cell.angle_gamma   90.00
#
_symmetry.space_group_name_H-M   'P 1'
#
loop_
_entity.id
_entity.type
_entity.pdbx_description
1 polymer ?
#
loop_
_entity_poly.entity_id
_entity_poly.type
_entity_poly.pdbx_seq_one_letter_code
_entity_poly.pdbx_strand_id
1 'polypeptide(L)' 'EQIAKERQVTGRVQIQIWYEVDRKELVVSVLAGDELCTRDDNSPPEAFARLVLVPP' A
#
# COMPACT_ATOMS: atom_id res chain seq x y z
N GLU A 1 6.03 8.29 30.44
CA GLU A 1 6.74 7.73 29.27
C GLU A 1 6.03 6.43 28.88
N GLN A 2 5.13 6.48 27.89
CA GLN A 2 4.32 5.32 27.50
C GLN A 2 4.72 4.88 26.09
N ILE A 3 5.43 3.76 26.07
CA ILE A 3 5.28 2.60 25.19
C ILE A 3 4.97 2.96 23.73
N ALA A 4 6.02 2.81 22.91
CA ALA A 4 5.96 2.77 21.46
C ALA A 4 4.66 2.12 21.00
N LYS A 5 3.79 2.91 20.35
CA LYS A 5 2.73 2.36 19.50
C LYS A 5 3.44 1.53 18.44
N GLU A 6 3.53 0.22 18.68
CA GLU A 6 3.79 -0.76 17.64
C GLU A 6 2.93 -0.34 16.46
N ARG A 7 3.56 -0.12 15.30
CA ARG A 7 2.91 0.41 14.09
C ARG A 7 1.64 -0.38 13.85
N GLN A 8 0.50 0.18 14.25
CA GLN A 8 -0.78 -0.46 14.07
C GLN A 8 -0.98 -0.54 12.56
N VAL A 9 -0.82 -1.76 12.02
CA VAL A 9 -1.09 -2.00 10.61
C VAL A 9 -2.58 -1.75 10.45
N THR A 10 -2.91 -0.69 9.72
CA THR A 10 -4.28 -0.25 9.46
C THR A 10 -4.50 -0.22 7.95
N GLY A 11 -5.73 -0.52 7.57
CA GLY A 11 -6.17 -0.46 6.19
C GLY A 11 -5.80 -1.66 5.35
N ARG A 12 -6.32 -1.63 4.13
CA ARG A 12 -6.15 -2.64 3.09
C ARG A 12 -5.81 -1.94 1.79
N VAL A 13 -5.00 -2.59 0.97
CA VAL A 13 -4.76 -2.18 -0.41
C VAL A 13 -5.11 -3.32 -1.33
N GLN A 14 -5.86 -3.03 -2.38
CA GLN A 14 -6.19 -4.00 -3.42
C GLN A 14 -5.21 -3.83 -4.59
N ILE A 15 -4.50 -4.91 -4.92
CA ILE A 15 -3.49 -4.93 -5.98
C ILE A 15 -3.79 -6.12 -6.90
N GLN A 16 -3.66 -5.91 -8.20
CA GLN A 16 -3.67 -6.96 -9.21
C GLN A 16 -2.29 -7.08 -9.84
N ILE A 17 -1.77 -8.31 -9.93
CA ILE A 17 -0.43 -8.61 -10.44
C ILE A 17 -0.54 -9.71 -11.49
N TRP A 18 0.07 -9.49 -12.65
CA TRP A 18 0.17 -10.49 -13.70
C TRP A 18 1.42 -10.26 -14.55
N TYR A 19 1.80 -11.27 -15.31
CA TYR A 19 2.94 -11.20 -16.22
C TYR A 19 2.44 -11.33 -17.66
N GLU A 20 2.80 -10.35 -18.48
CA GLU A 20 2.54 -10.37 -19.92
C GLU A 20 3.75 -11.00 -20.63
N VAL A 21 3.56 -12.22 -21.13
CA VAL A 21 4.66 -13.07 -21.62
C VAL A 21 5.25 -12.51 -22.91
N ASP A 22 4.41 -12.05 -23.83
CA ASP A 22 4.85 -11.59 -25.15
C ASP A 22 5.68 -10.30 -25.05
N ARG A 23 5.32 -9.42 -24.10
CA ARG A 23 6.01 -8.15 -23.85
C ARG A 23 7.11 -8.28 -22.80
N LYS A 24 7.19 -9.41 -22.10
CA LYS A 24 8.08 -9.66 -20.97
C LYS A 24 7.94 -8.64 -19.85
N GLU A 25 6.70 -8.23 -19.56
CA GLU A 25 6.41 -7.18 -18.59
C GLU A 25 5.70 -7.73 -17.36
N LEU A 26 6.15 -7.31 -16.17
CA LEU A 26 5.39 -7.46 -14.93
C LEU A 26 4.43 -6.28 -14.84
N VAL A 27 3.14 -6.54 -14.88
CA VAL A 27 2.11 -5.52 -14.76
C VAL A 27 1.55 -5.54 -13.34
N VAL A 28 1.56 -4.37 -12.70
CA VAL A 28 1.03 -4.17 -11.36
C VAL A 28 0.02 -3.03 -11.39
N SER A 29 -1.23 -3.34 -11.03
CA SER A 29 -2.29 -2.35 -10.92
C SER A 29 -2.69 -2.16 -9.47
N VAL A 30 -2.60 -0.92 -8.98
CA VAL A 30 -3.10 -0.53 -7.66
C VAL A 30 -4.54 -0.05 -7.85
N LEU A 31 -5.49 -0.77 -7.26
CA LEU A 31 -6.91 -0.58 -7.54
C LEU A 31 -7.61 0.30 -6.51
N ALA A 32 -7.39 0.03 -5.22
CA ALA A 32 -8.06 0.73 -4.13
C ALA A 32 -7.26 0.64 -2.83
N GLY A 33 -7.53 1.57 -1.91
CA GLY A 33 -7.08 1.53 -0.54
C GLY A 33 -8.25 1.86 0.40
N ASP A 34 -8.49 1.00 1.37
CA ASP A 34 -9.64 1.08 2.29
C ASP A 34 -9.17 1.06 3.74
N GLU A 35 -9.97 1.62 4.65
CA GLU A 35 -9.71 1.61 6.11
C GLU A 35 -8.32 2.14 6.50
N LEU A 36 -7.75 3.02 5.67
CA LEU A 36 -6.47 3.67 5.93
C LEU A 36 -6.55 4.54 7.19
N CYS A 37 -5.46 4.60 7.96
CA CYS A 37 -5.40 5.43 9.17
C CYS A 37 -5.74 6.90 8.87
N THR A 38 -6.57 7.52 9.71
CA THR A 38 -6.72 8.97 9.71
C THR A 38 -5.44 9.65 10.18
N ARG A 39 -5.25 10.91 9.79
CA ARG A 39 -4.14 11.73 10.32
C ARG A 39 -4.37 12.08 11.80
N ASP A 40 -3.36 12.66 12.45
CA ASP A 40 -3.42 13.05 13.88
C ASP A 40 -4.53 14.07 14.19
N ASP A 41 -4.94 14.87 13.20
CA ASP A 41 -6.07 15.81 13.27
C ASP A 41 -7.42 15.18 12.93
N ASN A 42 -7.48 13.84 12.82
CA ASN A 42 -8.63 13.05 12.35
C ASN A 42 -9.10 13.37 10.93
N SER A 43 -8.28 14.07 10.12
CA SER A 43 -8.59 14.27 8.71
C SER A 43 -8.40 12.98 7.89
N PRO A 44 -9.05 12.87 6.71
CA PRO A 44 -8.80 11.77 5.79
C PRO A 44 -7.31 11.63 5.45
N PRO A 45 -6.81 10.41 5.21
CA PRO A 45 -5.41 10.17 4.88
C PRO A 45 -5.01 10.82 3.55
N GLU A 46 -3.76 11.31 3.47
CA GLU A 46 -3.07 11.49 2.20
C GLU A 46 -2.47 10.15 1.79
N ALA A 47 -3.14 9.43 0.89
CA ALA A 47 -2.70 8.12 0.48
C ALA A 47 -1.86 8.20 -0.80
N PHE A 48 -0.67 7.59 -0.76
CA PHE A 48 0.11 7.26 -1.96
C PHE A 48 0.64 5.83 -1.83
N ALA A 49 0.79 5.14 -2.96
CA ALA A 49 1.38 3.81 -3.01
C ALA A 49 2.80 3.90 -3.57
N ARG A 50 3.78 3.39 -2.82
CA ARG A 50 5.14 3.20 -3.33
C ARG A 50 5.34 1.73 -3.67
N LEU A 51 5.54 1.45 -4.96
CA LEU A 51 5.87 0.11 -5.43
C LEU A 51 7.39 -0.05 -5.50
N VAL A 52 7.92 -1.14 -4.94
CA VAL A 52 9.35 -1.46 -4.99
C VAL A 52 9.49 -2.90 -5.46
N LEU A 53 10.21 -3.10 -6.57
CA LEU A 53 10.63 -4.43 -7.01
C LEU A 53 11.96 -4.74 -6.34
N VAL A 54 11.97 -5.71 -5.42
CA VAL A 54 13.19 -6.13 -4.72
C VAL A 54 13.94 -7.19 -5.53
N PRO A 55 15.28 -7.23 -5.43
CA PRO A 55 16.05 -8.35 -5.95
C PRO A 55 15.60 -9.68 -5.30
N PRO A 56 15.75 -10.82 -6.00
CA PRO A 56 15.60 -12.14 -5.40
C PRO A 56 16.67 -12.43 -4.35
#